data_AF-A0A2D7IIL0-F1
#
_entry.id   AF-A0A2D7IIL0-F1
#
_cell.length_a   1.000
_cell.length_b   1.000
_cell.length_c   1.000
_cell.angle_alpha   90.00
_cell.angle_beta   90.00
_cell.angle_gamma   90.00
#
_symmetry.space_group_name_H-M   'P 1'
#
loop_
_entity.id
_entity.type
_entity.pdbx_description
1 polymer ?
#
loop_
_entity_poly.entity_id
_entity_poly.type
_entity_poly.pdbx_seq_one_letter_code
_entity_poly.pdbx_strand_id
1 'polypeptide(L)'
;MKVLTLDNRTYTLEKIPEFVDDKLRFAVLDNSNPEDPDYFFIPLIFLESFNAPAAIIKIGQYKIKMPLDWKMVVGEAEQGELNVLPITSLNDRGFEAFMFNPLSSGKPDFAEVDIVDIYQEVKWYFPKIKTGQILAVPLTNGPKPQCAYFVKDISRQCENIDYGSVW
;
A
#
# COMPACT_ATOMS: atom_id res chain seq x y z
N MET A 1 -5.71 0.78 -9.50
CA MET A 1 -5.03 1.15 -8.23
C MET A 1 -4.07 2.29 -8.48
N LYS A 2 -3.40 2.82 -7.45
CA LYS A 2 -2.33 3.81 -7.59
C LYS A 2 -1.00 3.18 -7.19
N VAL A 3 0.09 3.64 -7.82
CA VAL A 3 1.45 3.24 -7.46
C VAL A 3 2.37 4.46 -7.42
N LEU A 4 3.36 4.44 -6.51
CA LEU A 4 4.40 5.46 -6.45
C LEU A 4 5.52 5.15 -7.44
N THR A 5 5.88 6.10 -8.31
CA THR A 5 6.96 5.94 -9.29
C THR A 5 8.30 6.49 -8.82
N LEU A 6 9.39 6.13 -9.54
CA LEU A 6 10.74 6.68 -9.31
C LEU A 6 10.81 8.21 -9.39
N ASP A 7 9.96 8.84 -10.20
CA ASP A 7 9.86 10.30 -10.30
C ASP A 7 9.12 10.93 -9.12
N ASN A 8 8.84 10.15 -8.08
CA ASN A 8 8.07 10.51 -6.89
C ASN A 8 6.69 11.09 -7.26
N ARG A 9 5.98 10.37 -8.13
CA ARG A 9 4.65 10.74 -8.63
C ARG A 9 3.67 9.58 -8.54
N THR A 10 2.41 9.93 -8.45
CA THR A 10 1.30 8.97 -8.53
C THR A 10 1.09 8.52 -9.97
N TYR A 11 1.10 7.21 -10.20
CA TYR A 11 0.65 6.58 -11.44
C TYR A 11 -0.60 5.75 -11.20
N THR A 12 -1.65 5.97 -11.99
CA THR A 12 -2.94 5.27 -11.83
C THR A 12 -3.05 4.11 -12.81
N LEU A 13 -3.30 2.92 -12.27
CA LEU A 13 -3.56 1.68 -12.98
C LEU A 13 -5.07 1.53 -13.20
N GLU A 14 -5.54 1.90 -14.38
CA GLU A 14 -6.95 1.81 -14.78
C GLU A 14 -7.23 0.71 -15.82
N LYS A 15 -6.19 0.27 -16.54
CA LYS A 15 -6.26 -0.78 -17.56
C LYS A 15 -4.90 -1.45 -17.71
N ILE A 16 -4.88 -2.64 -18.32
CA ILE A 16 -3.65 -3.25 -18.81
C ILE A 16 -3.17 -2.38 -19.98
N PRO A 17 -1.97 -1.78 -19.92
CA PRO A 17 -1.40 -1.04 -21.03
C PRO A 17 -1.14 -1.97 -22.21
N GLU A 18 -1.36 -1.51 -23.44
CA GLU A 18 -0.88 -2.22 -24.63
C GLU A 18 0.66 -2.16 -24.71
N PHE A 19 1.24 -1.08 -24.16
CA PHE A 19 2.68 -0.88 -24.03
C PHE A 19 2.99 -0.49 -22.59
N VAL A 20 3.84 -1.25 -21.92
CA VAL A 20 4.43 -0.83 -20.65
C VAL A 20 5.74 -0.11 -20.97
N ASP A 21 5.91 1.10 -20.45
CA ASP A 21 7.22 1.77 -20.50
C ASP A 21 8.20 0.94 -19.67
N ASP A 22 9.26 0.43 -20.31
CA ASP A 22 10.32 -0.37 -19.68
C ASP A 22 10.99 0.36 -18.49
N LYS A 23 10.83 1.69 -18.41
CA LYS A 23 11.36 2.52 -17.32
C LYS A 23 10.38 2.66 -16.15
N LEU A 24 9.11 2.30 -16.31
CA LEU A 24 8.12 2.46 -15.26
C LEU A 24 8.40 1.46 -14.14
N ARG A 25 8.66 2.00 -12.95
CA ARG A 25 8.86 1.23 -11.72
C ARG A 25 7.91 1.70 -10.65
N PHE A 26 7.52 0.79 -9.77
CA PHE A 26 6.66 1.07 -8.64
C PHE A 26 7.35 0.72 -7.32
N ALA A 27 7.06 1.50 -6.28
CA ALA A 27 7.62 1.27 -4.96
C ALA A 27 6.88 0.15 -4.20
N VAL A 28 7.65 -0.67 -3.51
CA VAL A 28 7.18 -1.66 -2.53
C VAL A 28 8.00 -1.55 -1.25
N LEU A 29 7.39 -1.90 -0.12
CA LEU A 29 8.09 -2.34 1.08
C LEU A 29 8.25 -3.86 0.98
N ASP A 30 9.49 -4.36 0.94
CA ASP A 30 9.78 -5.78 0.91
C ASP A 30 10.12 -6.25 2.33
N ASN A 31 9.22 -7.04 2.92
CA ASN A 31 9.40 -7.70 4.22
C ASN A 31 9.50 -9.23 4.04
N SER A 32 10.02 -9.69 2.90
CA SER A 32 10.22 -11.12 2.66
C SER A 32 11.28 -11.73 3.57
N ASN A 33 12.25 -10.92 4.02
CA ASN A 33 13.14 -11.20 5.14
C ASN A 33 12.83 -10.22 6.29
N PRO A 34 12.13 -10.65 7.36
CA PRO A 34 11.79 -9.76 8.48
C PRO A 34 13.01 -9.18 9.23
N GLU A 35 14.20 -9.76 9.06
CA GLU A 35 15.44 -9.24 9.64
C GLU A 35 16.06 -8.09 8.83
N ASP A 36 15.61 -7.88 7.58
CA ASP A 36 16.17 -6.89 6.66
C ASP A 36 15.08 -6.34 5.70
N PRO A 37 14.05 -5.65 6.24
CA PRO A 37 13.02 -5.04 5.41
C PRO A 37 13.55 -3.78 4.71
N ASP A 38 13.23 -3.59 3.44
CA ASP A 38 13.69 -2.42 2.66
C ASP A 38 12.69 -1.99 1.57
N TYR A 39 12.88 -0.78 1.04
CA TYR A 39 12.07 -0.21 -0.01
C TYR A 39 12.70 -0.40 -1.39
N PHE A 40 11.96 -1.05 -2.29
CA PHE A 40 12.43 -1.30 -3.65
C PHE A 40 11.53 -0.67 -4.72
N PHE A 41 12.15 -0.28 -5.83
CA PHE A 41 11.45 0.13 -7.04
C PHE A 41 11.50 -0.98 -8.09
N ILE A 42 10.41 -1.72 -8.19
CA ILE A 42 10.29 -2.90 -9.05
C ILE A 42 9.80 -2.49 -10.44
N PRO A 43 10.41 -2.97 -11.53
CA PRO A 43 9.90 -2.76 -12.88
C PRO A 43 8.47 -3.28 -13.03
N LEU A 44 7.59 -2.46 -13.60
CA LEU A 44 6.23 -2.86 -13.92
C LEU A 44 6.23 -3.76 -15.16
N ILE A 45 6.54 -5.04 -15.02
CA ILE A 45 6.56 -5.97 -16.16
C ILE A 45 5.20 -6.67 -16.34
N PHE A 46 4.54 -6.99 -15.22
CA PHE A 46 3.30 -7.75 -15.21
C PHE A 46 2.20 -7.01 -14.45
N LEU A 47 1.05 -6.89 -15.09
CA LEU A 47 -0.17 -6.36 -14.50
C LEU A 47 -1.23 -7.45 -14.47
N GLU A 48 -1.87 -7.60 -13.32
CA GLU A 48 -2.98 -8.53 -13.12
C GLU A 48 -4.29 -7.76 -12.97
N SER A 49 -5.42 -8.42 -13.25
CA SER A 49 -6.75 -7.85 -13.03
C SER A 49 -7.70 -8.86 -12.39
N PHE A 50 -8.61 -8.36 -11.56
CA PHE A 50 -9.64 -9.16 -10.89
C PHE A 50 -10.86 -8.28 -10.57
N ASN A 51 -11.99 -8.89 -10.25
CA ASN A 51 -13.16 -8.19 -9.74
C ASN A 51 -13.28 -8.45 -8.23
N ALA A 52 -13.49 -7.39 -7.45
CA ALA A 52 -13.74 -7.48 -6.02
C ALA A 52 -14.52 -6.24 -5.54
N PRO A 53 -15.24 -6.34 -4.40
CA PRO A 53 -15.80 -5.17 -3.74
C PRO A 53 -14.72 -4.14 -3.41
N ALA A 54 -15.10 -2.87 -3.35
CA ALA A 54 -14.20 -1.79 -3.00
C ALA A 54 -14.56 -1.17 -1.66
N ALA A 55 -13.60 -1.09 -0.75
CA ALA A 55 -13.69 -0.26 0.44
C ALA A 55 -13.28 1.18 0.09
N ILE A 56 -14.08 2.14 0.54
CA ILE A 56 -13.65 3.52 0.62
C ILE A 56 -13.07 3.74 2.01
N ILE A 57 -11.75 3.88 2.03
CA ILE A 57 -10.97 4.03 3.25
C ILE A 57 -10.63 5.50 3.41
N LYS A 58 -10.97 6.06 4.57
CA LYS A 58 -10.51 7.36 5.03
C LYS A 58 -9.27 7.13 5.89
N ILE A 59 -8.18 7.82 5.58
CA ILE A 59 -6.92 7.78 6.33
C ILE A 59 -6.60 9.22 6.72
N GLY A 60 -6.92 9.62 7.94
CA GLY A 60 -6.91 11.03 8.35
C GLY A 60 -7.71 11.92 7.39
N GLN A 61 -7.02 12.80 6.66
CA GLN A 61 -7.64 13.70 5.66
C GLN A 61 -7.80 13.06 4.27
N TYR A 62 -7.17 11.91 4.02
CA TYR A 62 -7.14 11.27 2.71
C TYR A 62 -8.33 10.33 2.54
N LYS A 63 -8.78 10.16 1.29
CA LYS A 63 -9.84 9.21 0.93
C LYS A 63 -9.38 8.42 -0.28
N ILE A 64 -9.28 7.10 -0.12
CA ILE A 64 -8.81 6.18 -1.16
C ILE A 64 -9.77 5.01 -1.33
N LYS A 65 -9.84 4.49 -2.55
CA LYS A 65 -10.59 3.28 -2.88
C LYS A 65 -9.60 2.12 -3.00
N MET A 66 -9.80 1.07 -2.19
CA MET A 66 -9.00 -0.16 -2.21
C MET A 66 -9.90 -1.41 -2.30
N PRO A 67 -9.41 -2.54 -2.81
CA PRO A 67 -10.18 -3.79 -2.79
C PRO A 67 -10.45 -4.21 -1.33
N LEU A 68 -11.69 -4.59 -1.03
CA LEU A 68 -12.10 -4.92 0.34
C LEU A 68 -11.39 -6.18 0.88
N ASP A 69 -11.01 -7.11 0.01
CA ASP A 69 -10.32 -8.36 0.32
C ASP A 69 -8.81 -8.21 0.54
N TRP A 70 -8.28 -6.98 0.48
CA TRP A 70 -6.86 -6.72 0.71
C TRP A 70 -6.57 -6.44 2.19
N LYS A 71 -5.27 -6.43 2.50
CA LYS A 71 -4.69 -6.10 3.80
C LYS A 71 -3.95 -4.76 3.71
N MET A 72 -3.76 -4.09 4.83
CA MET A 72 -2.98 -2.85 4.93
C MET A 72 -2.04 -2.86 6.13
N VAL A 73 -0.95 -2.10 6.03
CA VAL A 73 -0.04 -1.88 7.15
C VAL A 73 -0.63 -0.84 8.10
N VAL A 74 -0.80 -1.25 9.35
CA VAL A 74 -1.19 -0.40 10.47
C VAL A 74 -0.12 -0.47 11.56
N GLY A 75 -0.12 0.50 12.45
CA GLY A 75 0.74 0.49 13.63
C GLY A 75 0.63 1.79 14.40
N GLU A 76 1.32 1.86 15.52
CA GLU A 76 1.39 3.04 16.37
C GLU A 76 2.86 3.43 16.55
N ALA A 77 3.19 4.72 16.42
CA ALA A 77 4.55 5.22 16.54
C ALA A 77 5.21 4.86 17.89
N GLU A 78 4.42 4.74 18.96
CA GLU A 78 4.90 4.48 20.32
C GLU A 78 5.15 2.98 20.60
N GLN A 79 4.52 2.08 19.85
CA GLN A 79 4.58 0.63 20.11
C GLN A 79 5.71 -0.09 19.37
N GLY A 80 6.31 0.53 18.35
CA GLY A 80 7.50 0.00 17.68
C GLY A 80 7.26 -1.21 16.76
N GLU A 81 6.01 -1.61 16.52
CA GLU A 81 5.66 -2.71 15.62
C GLU A 81 4.60 -2.29 14.62
N LEU A 82 4.76 -2.70 13.37
CA LEU A 82 3.74 -2.56 12.33
C LEU A 82 3.15 -3.93 11.99
N ASN A 83 1.86 -3.96 11.72
CA ASN A 83 1.09 -5.16 11.46
C ASN A 83 0.34 -5.05 10.13
N VAL A 84 0.31 -6.14 9.36
CA VAL A 84 -0.47 -6.24 8.12
C VAL A 84 -1.84 -6.85 8.41
N LEU A 85 -2.87 -6.01 8.55
CA LEU A 85 -4.21 -6.44 8.92
C LEU A 85 -5.19 -6.41 7.74
N PRO A 86 -6.17 -7.34 7.69
CA PRO A 86 -7.26 -7.27 6.71
C PRO A 86 -8.01 -5.95 6.78
N ILE A 87 -8.33 -5.36 5.63
CA ILE A 87 -9.13 -4.11 5.58
C ILE A 87 -10.45 -4.30 6.32
N THR A 88 -11.10 -5.45 6.16
CA THR A 88 -12.34 -5.81 6.87
C THR A 88 -12.25 -5.81 8.39
N SER A 89 -11.05 -5.85 8.97
CA SER A 89 -10.84 -5.79 10.43
C SER A 89 -10.63 -4.39 10.97
N LEU A 90 -10.56 -3.36 10.12
CA LEU A 90 -10.15 -2.01 10.54
C LEU A 90 -11.24 -1.21 11.26
N ASN A 91 -12.51 -1.45 10.92
CA ASN A 91 -13.62 -0.68 11.48
C ASN A 91 -13.71 -0.84 13.00
N ASP A 92 -13.98 0.29 13.66
CA ASP A 92 -14.28 0.39 15.10
C ASP A 92 -13.14 -0.08 16.02
N ARG A 93 -11.89 -0.07 15.53
CA ARG A 93 -10.71 -0.50 16.29
C ARG A 93 -9.66 0.58 16.56
N GLY A 94 -9.87 1.79 16.05
CA GLY A 94 -8.95 2.92 16.27
C GLY A 94 -7.54 2.69 15.70
N PHE A 95 -7.41 1.87 14.66
CA PHE A 95 -6.12 1.63 14.04
C PHE A 95 -5.65 2.85 13.23
N GLU A 96 -4.33 3.06 13.24
CA GLU A 96 -3.68 4.08 12.43
C GLU A 96 -2.93 3.44 11.25
N ALA A 97 -3.04 4.03 10.07
CA ALA A 97 -2.28 3.63 8.90
C ALA A 97 -0.83 4.07 9.05
N PHE A 98 0.10 3.16 8.77
CA PHE A 98 1.49 3.56 8.54
C PHE A 98 1.59 4.31 7.21
N MET A 99 2.01 5.58 7.27
CA MET A 99 2.21 6.42 6.09
C MET A 99 3.67 6.82 5.94
N PHE A 100 4.26 6.46 4.80
CA PHE A 100 5.65 6.78 4.51
C PHE A 100 5.89 6.85 3.00
N ASN A 101 6.61 7.87 2.54
CA ASN A 101 7.08 7.97 1.17
C ASN A 101 8.61 7.75 1.15
N PRO A 102 9.12 6.66 0.55
CA PRO A 102 10.54 6.30 0.61
C PRO A 102 11.48 7.29 -0.12
N LEU A 103 10.95 8.23 -0.91
CA LEU A 103 11.74 9.22 -1.64
C LEU A 103 11.74 10.61 -1.00
N SER A 104 10.83 10.89 -0.05
CA SER A 104 10.64 12.26 0.43
C SER A 104 10.14 12.42 1.86
N SER A 105 9.63 11.36 2.49
CA SER A 105 9.31 11.43 3.91
C SER A 105 10.60 11.46 4.72
N GLY A 106 10.75 12.48 5.56
CA GLY A 106 11.81 12.55 6.56
C GLY A 106 11.40 11.95 7.90
N LYS A 107 10.23 11.32 7.99
CA LYS A 107 9.74 10.39 9.03
C LYS A 107 8.39 9.80 8.63
N PRO A 108 8.00 8.62 9.15
CA PRO A 108 6.66 8.10 9.07
C PRO A 108 5.67 9.04 9.74
N ASP A 109 4.45 8.97 9.22
CA ASP A 109 3.29 9.61 9.78
C ASP A 109 2.22 8.54 10.00
N PHE A 110 1.31 8.80 10.95
CA PHE A 110 0.27 7.87 11.34
C PHE A 110 -1.06 8.61 11.35
N ALA A 111 -2.10 7.96 10.84
CA ALA A 111 -3.43 8.56 10.81
C ALA A 111 -4.52 7.50 10.93
N GLU A 112 -5.53 7.83 11.71
CA GLU A 112 -6.73 7.01 11.94
C GLU A 112 -7.37 6.54 10.62
N VAL A 113 -7.80 5.28 10.63
CA VAL A 113 -8.36 4.58 9.47
C VAL A 113 -9.80 4.17 9.70
N ASP A 114 -10.69 4.59 8.79
CA ASP A 114 -12.11 4.23 8.79
C ASP A 114 -12.56 3.74 7.40
N ILE A 115 -13.37 2.68 7.36
CA ILE A 115 -14.13 2.34 6.15
C ILE A 115 -15.43 3.14 6.15
N VAL A 116 -15.54 4.10 5.24
CA VAL A 116 -16.70 5.00 5.17
C VAL A 116 -17.77 4.56 4.16
N ASP A 117 -17.44 3.66 3.23
CA ASP A 117 -18.38 3.13 2.24
C ASP A 117 -17.85 1.83 1.61
N ILE A 118 -18.73 1.01 1.03
CA ILE A 118 -18.39 -0.22 0.32
C ILE A 118 -19.17 -0.30 -0.99
N TYR A 119 -18.45 -0.44 -2.12
CA TYR A 119 -19.03 -0.71 -3.43
C TYR A 119 -18.96 -2.20 -3.76
N GLN A 120 -20.04 -2.75 -4.32
CA GLN A 120 -20.20 -4.20 -4.46
C GLN A 120 -19.26 -4.85 -5.49
N GLU A 121 -19.00 -4.20 -6.63
CA GLU A 121 -18.17 -4.78 -7.67
C GLU A 121 -17.36 -3.72 -8.41
N VAL A 122 -16.03 -3.87 -8.38
CA VAL A 122 -15.08 -3.01 -9.09
C VAL A 122 -14.04 -3.90 -9.77
N LYS A 123 -13.73 -3.59 -11.03
CA LYS A 123 -12.60 -4.20 -11.72
C LYS A 123 -11.31 -3.50 -11.31
N TRP A 124 -10.34 -4.29 -10.86
CA TRP A 124 -9.06 -3.82 -10.35
C TRP A 124 -7.92 -4.19 -11.29
N TYR A 125 -6.91 -3.32 -11.32
CA TYR A 125 -5.65 -3.53 -12.01
C TYR A 125 -4.51 -3.20 -11.05
N PHE A 126 -3.56 -4.12 -10.91
CA PHE A 126 -2.48 -4.04 -9.94
C PHE A 126 -1.20 -4.72 -10.44
N PRO A 127 -0.01 -4.26 -10.00
CA PRO A 127 1.22 -4.91 -10.36
C PRO A 127 1.30 -6.29 -9.70
N LYS A 128 1.85 -7.26 -10.42
CA LYS A 128 2.24 -8.52 -9.79
C LYS A 128 3.41 -8.24 -8.83
N ILE A 129 3.25 -8.61 -7.57
CA ILE A 129 4.25 -8.47 -6.50
C ILE A 129 4.64 -9.85 -5.95
N LYS A 130 5.86 -9.97 -5.42
CA LYS A 130 6.34 -11.23 -4.81
C LYS A 130 5.79 -11.38 -3.39
N THR A 131 5.82 -12.60 -2.86
CA THR A 131 5.50 -12.86 -1.45
C THR A 131 6.40 -12.02 -0.54
N GLY A 132 5.82 -11.38 0.46
CA GLY A 132 6.52 -10.48 1.39
C GLY A 132 6.62 -9.03 0.90
N GLN A 133 6.27 -8.75 -0.36
CA GLN A 133 6.21 -7.38 -0.87
C GLN A 133 4.85 -6.75 -0.61
N ILE A 134 4.87 -5.49 -0.18
CA ILE A 134 3.71 -4.69 0.17
C ILE A 134 3.75 -3.42 -0.68
N LEU A 135 2.67 -3.15 -1.40
CA LEU A 135 2.62 -2.07 -2.38
C LEU A 135 2.53 -0.70 -1.70
N ALA A 136 3.41 0.23 -2.06
CA ALA A 136 3.29 1.63 -1.65
C ALA A 136 2.26 2.35 -2.55
N VAL A 137 1.14 2.74 -1.95
CA VAL A 137 0.00 3.33 -2.64
C VAL A 137 -0.12 4.83 -2.29
N PRO A 138 0.10 5.73 -3.26
CA PRO A 138 -0.10 7.17 -3.06
C PRO A 138 -1.51 7.55 -2.62
N LEU A 139 -1.60 8.37 -1.57
CA LEU A 139 -2.86 8.87 -1.01
C LEU A 139 -3.40 10.08 -1.79
N THR A 140 -2.53 10.83 -2.45
CA THR A 140 -2.89 11.99 -3.29
C THR A 140 -2.43 11.81 -4.73
N ASN A 141 -2.88 12.69 -5.62
CA ASN A 141 -2.34 12.82 -6.97
C ASN A 141 -1.29 13.93 -6.98
N GLY A 142 -0.30 13.84 -7.87
CA GLY A 142 0.74 14.86 -8.04
C GLY A 142 2.12 14.42 -7.52
N PRO A 143 3.03 15.38 -7.29
CA PRO A 143 4.38 15.10 -6.84
C PRO A 143 4.46 14.87 -5.33
N LYS A 144 5.40 14.02 -4.89
CA LYS A 144 5.71 13.74 -3.49
C LYS A 144 4.49 13.34 -2.63
N PRO A 145 3.65 12.39 -3.09
CA PRO A 145 2.46 12.01 -2.34
C PRO A 145 2.84 11.23 -1.07
N GLN A 146 2.13 11.44 0.04
CA GLN A 146 2.18 10.45 1.13
C GLN A 146 1.65 9.10 0.62
N CYS A 147 2.22 8.00 1.13
CA CYS A 147 1.84 6.65 0.70
C CYS A 147 1.43 5.81 1.91
N ALA A 148 0.38 5.02 1.74
CA ALA A 148 0.04 3.93 2.65
C ALA A 148 0.30 2.59 1.96
N TYR A 149 0.39 1.52 2.74
CA TYR A 149 0.91 0.24 2.27
C TYR A 149 -0.15 -0.84 2.28
N PHE A 150 -0.30 -1.53 1.15
CA PHE A 150 -1.36 -2.52 0.95
C PHE A 150 -0.86 -3.77 0.25
N VAL A 151 -1.46 -4.92 0.55
CA VAL A 151 -1.10 -6.20 -0.06
C VAL A 151 -2.32 -7.10 -0.18
N LYS A 152 -2.42 -7.87 -1.26
CA LYS A 152 -3.49 -8.85 -1.42
C LYS A 152 -3.33 -10.01 -0.44
N ASP A 153 -2.14 -10.60 -0.39
CA ASP A 153 -1.84 -11.70 0.51
C ASP A 153 -0.40 -11.62 1.03
N ILE A 154 -0.20 -12.11 2.25
CA ILE A 154 1.06 -12.09 2.96
C ILE A 154 1.16 -13.33 3.85
N SER A 155 2.36 -13.89 3.96
CA SER A 155 2.61 -15.01 4.87
C SER A 155 2.64 -14.52 6.32
N ARG A 156 2.33 -15.42 7.25
CA ARG A 156 2.37 -15.13 8.69
C ARG A 156 3.74 -14.64 9.18
N GLN A 157 4.82 -15.07 8.53
CA GLN A 157 6.17 -14.63 8.87
C GLN A 157 6.43 -13.18 8.46
N CYS A 158 5.76 -12.69 7.41
CA CYS A 158 5.98 -11.38 6.83
C CYS A 158 4.93 -10.34 7.27
N GLU A 159 3.91 -10.73 8.04
CA GLU A 159 2.81 -9.83 8.44
C GLU A 159 3.16 -8.89 9.60
N ASN A 160 4.24 -9.17 10.33
CA ASN A 160 4.82 -8.30 11.34
C ASN A 160 6.08 -7.64 10.75
N ILE A 161 6.18 -6.32 10.88
CA ILE A 161 7.30 -5.53 10.38
C ILE A 161 7.86 -4.75 11.57
N ASP A 162 9.17 -4.86 11.78
CA ASP A 162 9.87 -4.06 12.77
C ASP A 162 9.92 -2.59 12.33
N TYR A 163 9.29 -1.70 13.11
CA TYR A 163 9.23 -0.27 12.80
C TYR A 163 10.62 0.37 12.72
N GLY A 164 11.54 -0.03 13.61
CA GLY A 164 12.90 0.54 13.65
C GLY A 164 13.79 0.08 12.51
N SER A 165 13.41 -0.99 11.81
CA SER A 165 14.14 -1.49 10.64
C SER A 165 13.67 -0.83 9.34
N VAL A 166 12.50 -0.18 9.33
CA VAL A 166 11.94 0.49 8.14
C VAL A 166 11.93 2.02 8.25
N TRP A 167 12.45 2.57 9.36
CA TRP A 167 12.56 4.01 9.61
C TRP A 167 13.72 4.39 10.53
#